data_AF-R7I1H3-F1
#
_entry.id   AF-R7I1H3-F1
#
_cell.length_a   1.000
_cell.length_b   1.000
_cell.length_c   1.000
_cell.angle_alpha   90.00
_cell.angle_beta   90.00
_cell.angle_gamma   90.00
#
_symmetry.space_group_name_H-M   'P 1'
#
loop_
_entity.id
_entity.type
_entity.pdbx_description
1 polymer ?
#
loop_
_entity_poly.entity_id
_entity_poly.type
_entity_poly.pdbx_seq_one_letter_code
_entity_poly.pdbx_strand_id
1 'polypeptide(L)' 'MKKELIQSIREKEIQLAKLKEHIEKSSVCSDLYNKVVLEKAILKKELENSQKNKIIENIKNLIPRKKTLICDYFKK' A
#
# COMPACT_ATOMS: atom_id res chain seq x y z
N MET A 1 -7.63 -2.68 9.68
CA MET A 1 -6.53 -2.30 8.75
C MET A 1 -6.95 -2.07 7.29
N LYS A 2 -7.25 -3.07 6.46
CA LYS A 2 -7.46 -2.82 5.01
C LYS A 2 -8.64 -1.88 4.69
N LYS A 3 -9.77 -2.04 5.40
CA LYS A 3 -10.93 -1.16 5.24
C LYS A 3 -10.66 0.27 5.74
N GLU A 4 -9.92 0.39 6.84
CA GLU A 4 -9.51 1.69 7.39
C GLU A 4 -8.57 2.42 6.44
N LEU A 5 -7.56 1.75 5.87
CA LEU A 5 -6.65 2.36 4.88
C LEU A 5 -7.41 2.88 3.66
N ILE A 6 -8.37 2.11 3.15
CA ILE A 6 -9.21 2.54 2.02
C ILE A 6 -10.07 3.75 2.40
N GLN A 7 -10.64 3.75 3.60
CA GLN A 7 -11.44 4.85 4.11
C GLN A 7 -10.61 6.12 4.29
N SER A 8 -9.41 6.02 4.88
CA SER A 8 -8.49 7.15 5.03
C SER A 8 -8.03 7.71 3.68
N ILE A 9 -7.79 6.86 2.67
CA ILE A 9 -7.48 7.33 1.31
C ILE A 9 -8.65 8.14 0.73
N ARG A 10 -9.89 7.69 0.91
CA ARG A 10 -11.09 8.42 0.44
C ARG A 10 -11.25 9.76 1.14
N GLU A 11 -11.04 9.80 2.45
CA GLU A 11 -11.10 11.04 3.23
C GLU A 11 -10.05 12.05 2.75
N LYS A 12 -8.83 11.58 2.48
CA LYS A 12 -7.75 12.41 1.90
C LYS A 12 -8.08 12.89 0.49
N GLU A 13 -8.77 12.08 -0.32
CA GLU A 13 -9.29 12.51 -1.63
C GLU A 13 -10.33 13.62 -1.54
N ILE A 14 -11.26 13.51 -0.59
CA ILE A 14 -12.25 14.56 -0.32
C ILE A 14 -11.57 15.85 0.16
N GLN A 15 -10.56 15.73 1.04
CA GLN A 15 -9.76 16.88 1.50
C GLN A 15 -9.03 17.57 0.33
N LEU A 16 -8.42 16.80 -0.57
CA LEU A 16 -7.77 17.35 -1.76
C LEU A 16 -8.75 18.05 -2.69
N ALA A 17 -9.95 17.50 -2.89
CA ALA A 17 -10.98 18.11 -3.71
C ALA A 17 -11.37 19.50 -3.18
N LYS A 18 -11.54 19.63 -1.86
CA LYS A 18 -11.83 20.91 -1.20
C LYS A 18 -10.66 21.88 -1.28
N LEU A 19 -9.44 21.41 -1.02
CA LEU A 19 -8.25 22.26 -1.03
C LEU A 19 -7.93 22.78 -2.43
N LYS A 20 -8.24 22.01 -3.48
CA LYS A 20 -7.99 22.38 -4.89
C LYS A 20 -8.59 23.73 -5.29
N GLU A 21 -9.75 24.09 -4.73
CA GLU A 21 -10.44 25.36 -5.00
C GLU A 21 -9.75 26.59 -4.37
N HIS A 22 -8.78 26.36 -3.48
CA HIS A 22 -8.11 27.39 -2.68
C HIS A 22 -6.58 27.39 -2.82
N ILE A 23 -6.00 26.52 -3.65
CA ILE A 23 -4.53 26.41 -3.83
C ILE A 23 -3.93 27.75 -4.28
N GLU A 24 -4.58 28.44 -5.22
CA GLU A 24 -4.06 29.69 -5.79
C GLU A 24 -4.28 30.92 -4.88
N LYS A 25 -5.08 30.77 -3.83
CA LYS A 25 -5.49 31.87 -2.95
C LYS A 25 -4.57 32.06 -1.74
N SER A 26 -3.77 31.06 -1.39
CA SER A 26 -2.90 31.10 -0.21
C SER A 26 -1.74 30.10 -0.34
N SER A 27 -0.52 30.55 -0.04
CA SER A 27 0.66 29.68 0.03
C SER A 27 0.47 28.57 1.06
N VAL A 28 -0.20 28.85 2.18
CA VAL A 28 -0.52 27.87 3.23
C VAL A 28 -1.44 26.78 2.71
N CYS A 29 -2.41 27.11 1.83
CA CYS A 29 -3.29 26.13 1.21
C CYS A 29 -2.54 25.25 0.20
N SER A 30 -1.57 25.83 -0.53
CA SER A 30 -0.69 25.07 -1.43
C SER A 30 0.19 24.07 -0.67
N ASP A 31 0.82 24.50 0.43
CA ASP A 31 1.64 23.63 1.27
C ASP A 31 0.82 22.50 1.91
N LEU A 32 -0.37 22.83 2.40
CA LEU A 32 -1.30 21.85 2.95
C LEU A 32 -1.75 20.84 1.88
N TYR A 33 -2.05 21.30 0.66
CA TYR A 33 -2.39 20.42 -0.45
C TYR A 33 -1.25 19.46 -0.76
N ASN A 34 -0.01 19.95 -0.88
CA ASN A 34 1.18 19.14 -1.14
C ASN A 34 1.38 18.08 -0.05
N LYS A 35 1.21 18.46 1.23
CA LYS A 35 1.28 17.51 2.35
C LYS A 35 0.23 16.40 2.23
N VAL A 36 -1.01 16.75 1.94
CA VAL A 36 -2.11 15.76 1.81
C VAL A 36 -1.88 14.83 0.59
N VAL A 37 -1.29 15.33 -0.50
CA VAL A 37 -0.88 14.51 -1.65
C VAL A 37 0.15 13.46 -1.23
N LEU A 38 1.17 13.86 -0.48
CA LEU A 38 2.21 12.95 0.02
C LEU A 38 1.63 11.90 0.98
N GLU A 39 0.80 12.32 1.94
CA GLU A 39 0.12 11.40 2.87
C GLU A 39 -0.73 10.37 2.13
N LYS A 40 -1.48 10.79 1.10
CA LYS A 40 -2.26 9.89 0.25
C LYS A 40 -1.35 8.89 -0.48
N ALA A 41 -0.20 9.33 -0.99
CA ALA A 41 0.75 8.46 -1.68
C ALA A 41 1.34 7.39 -0.76
N ILE A 42 1.69 7.77 0.48
CA ILE A 42 2.17 6.85 1.52
C ILE A 42 1.11 5.79 1.81
N LEU A 43 -0.13 6.20 2.08
CA LEU A 43 -1.23 5.27 2.37
C LEU A 43 -1.51 4.30 1.21
N LYS A 44 -1.44 4.78 -0.05
CA LYS A 44 -1.55 3.91 -1.22
C LYS A 44 -0.41 2.88 -1.28
N LYS A 45 0.82 3.30 -0.98
CA LYS A 45 1.99 2.40 -0.96
C LYS A 45 1.86 1.33 0.11
N GLU A 46 1.38 1.69 1.30
CA GLU A 46 1.11 0.75 2.39
C GLU A 46 0.05 -0.28 2.00
N LEU A 47 -1.02 0.16 1.32
CA LEU A 47 -2.07 -0.73 0.84
C LEU A 47 -1.54 -1.73 -0.20
N GLU A 48 -0.72 -1.26 -1.15
CA GLU A 48 -0.06 -2.12 -2.15
C GLU A 48 0.88 -3.14 -1.50
N ASN A 49 1.71 -2.72 -0.54
CA ASN A 49 2.63 -3.61 0.17
C ASN A 49 1.86 -4.68 0.95
N SER A 50 0.76 -4.32 1.61
CA SER A 50 -0.13 -5.27 2.30
C SER A 50 -0.76 -6.28 1.33
N GLN A 51 -1.09 -5.87 0.11
CA GLN A 51 -1.62 -6.77 -0.93
C GLN A 51 -0.53 -7.71 -1.48
N LYS A 52 0.65 -7.19 -1.81
CA LYS A 52 1.77 -7.98 -2.34
C LYS A 52 2.21 -9.09 -1.38
N ASN A 53 2.33 -8.77 -0.09
CA ASN A 53 2.71 -9.76 0.92
C ASN A 53 1.71 -10.93 0.97
N LYS A 54 0.40 -10.63 0.95
CA LYS A 54 -0.64 -11.66 0.96
C LYS A 54 -0.65 -12.52 -0.30
N ILE A 55 -0.38 -11.93 -1.47
CA ILE A 55 -0.30 -12.66 -2.75
C ILE A 55 0.91 -13.60 -2.74
N ILE A 56 2.09 -13.11 -2.35
CA ILE A 56 3.31 -13.92 -2.27
C ILE A 56 3.13 -15.08 -1.30
N GLU A 57 2.50 -14.84 -0.15
CA GLU A 57 2.24 -15.86 0.86
C GLU A 57 1.26 -16.93 0.35
N ASN A 58 0.18 -16.52 -0.32
CA ASN A 58 -0.75 -17.46 -0.96
C ASN A 58 -0.08 -18.29 -2.07
N ILE A 59 0.77 -17.69 -2.90
CA ILE A 59 1.51 -18.41 -3.95
C ILE A 59 2.50 -19.40 -3.33
N LYS A 60 3.23 -19.01 -2.26
CA LYS A 60 4.12 -19.91 -1.52
C LYS A 60 3.39 -21.12 -0.93
N ASN A 61 2.12 -20.97 -0.55
CA ASN A 61 1.30 -22.05 -0.02
C ASN A 61 0.73 -22.95 -1.13
N LEU A 62 0.59 -22.43 -2.36
CA LEU A 62 0.13 -23.21 -3.52
C LEU A 62 1.26 -24.02 -4.17
N ILE A 63 2.51 -23.53 -4.09
CA ILE A 63 3.67 -24.27 -4.59
C ILE A 63 3.97 -25.41 -3.62
N PRO A 64 3.89 -26.68 -4.03
CA PRO A 64 4.25 -27.80 -3.17
C PRO A 64 5.71 -27.64 -2.77
N ARG A 65 5.97 -27.50 -1.46
CA ARG A 65 7.33 -27.52 -0.93
C ARG A 65 7.92 -28.88 -1.26
N LYS A 66 8.81 -28.95 -2.26
CA LYS A 66 9.64 -30.14 -2.51
C LYS A 66 10.46 -30.37 -1.22
N LYS A 67 10.00 -31.28 -0.37
CA LYS A 67 10.78 -31.74 0.78
C LYS A 67 11.89 -32.61 0.22
N THR A 68 13.10 -32.08 0.09
CA THR A 68 14.28 -32.93 -0.10
C THR A 68 14.43 -33.80 1.14
N LEU A 69 14.26 -35.11 0.99
CA LEU A 69 14.48 -36.03 2.10
C LEU A 69 16.00 -36.18 2.33
N ILE A 70 16.40 -36.48 3.56
CA ILE A 70 17.83 -36.66 3.89
C ILE A 70 18.47 -37.72 2.98
N CYS A 71 17.73 -38.77 2.62
CA CYS A 71 18.19 -39.82 1.71
C CYS A 71 18.46 -39.36 0.27
N ASP A 72 17.85 -38.26 -0.20
CA ASP A 72 18.11 -37.73 -1.54
C ASP A 72 19.50 -37.10 -1.67
N TYR A 73 20.12 -36.68 -0.55
CA TYR A 73 21.50 -36.17 -0.53
C TYR A 73 22.56 -37.26 -0.71
N PHE A 74 22.21 -38.52 -0.48
CA PHE A 74 23.12 -39.67 -0.54
C PHE A 74 22.99 -40.47 -1.85
N LYS A 75 22.12 -40.07 -2.79
CA LYS A 75 21.95 -40.74 -4.11
C LYS A 75 22.95 -40.28 -5.17
N LYS A 76 24.08 -39.71 -4.77
CA LYS A 76 25.12 -39.18 -5.66
C LYS A 76 26.24 -40.18 -5.86
#